data_AF-A0A8B9BND8-F1
#
_entry.id   AF-A0A8B9BND8-F1
#
_cell.length_a   1.000
_cell.length_b   1.000
_cell.length_c   1.000
_cell.angle_alpha   90.00
_cell.angle_beta   90.00
_cell.angle_gamma   90.00
#
_symmetry.space_group_name_H-M   'P 1'
#
loop_
_entity.id
_entity.type
_entity.pdbx_description
1 polymer ?
#
loop_
_entity_poly.entity_id
_entity_poly.type
_entity_poly.pdbx_seq_one_letter_code
_entity_poly.pdbx_strand_id
1 'polypeptide(L)'
;MERDRREASVGAGPGPAPCGGDPRCASTVGEKGQRPAALGEEAEHLSRYKAECAQKDAVISELLKENENLKKELELLRGGGDAEPYAEMEQKSSSEEAAEEALSDTSAPELFLEQAEGEEDTLIAQLIAFQDANEELRALLQNAHDDYKIATGVVCSLQRQLEIQESQLRKTESEKERLEKELRERESQLQAMSAKFCSLREEQKHEEMMVTTEKENCSLRQVVTEQESKLAEQNKLISDLQGTVSQLEAEALTNRYQIHKQQRAQEEMQSQAETLQHTELQTRVALECLTSRFERFQSKIIQATFSTAGSKPPQAELTDEEVLEAMQKIINERIEFHQMLKQKGVRVPSLYNIDAATSSPTNSKGRRKSPAR
;
A
#
# COMPACT_ATOMS: atom_id res chain seq x y z
N MET A 1 63.12 38.53 -16.30
CA MET A 1 63.00 37.24 -17.03
C MET A 1 61.79 36.51 -16.43
N GLU A 2 60.56 36.96 -16.57
CA GLU A 2 59.80 37.33 -17.78
C GLU A 2 59.78 36.19 -18.80
N ARG A 3 58.70 35.40 -18.73
CA ARG A 3 58.16 34.39 -19.66
C ARG A 3 56.96 33.76 -18.95
N ASP A 4 55.81 33.50 -19.54
CA ASP A 4 55.24 33.89 -20.83
C ASP A 4 53.76 33.52 -20.72
N ARG A 5 52.87 34.45 -21.08
CA ARG A 5 51.45 34.16 -21.29
C ARG A 5 51.31 33.39 -22.59
N ARG A 6 50.65 32.23 -22.57
CA ARG A 6 49.96 31.71 -23.75
C ARG A 6 48.60 31.15 -23.34
N GLU A 7 47.58 31.87 -23.78
CA GLU A 7 46.20 31.40 -23.86
C GLU A 7 46.13 30.23 -24.85
N ALA A 8 45.42 29.16 -24.45
CA ALA A 8 44.97 28.12 -25.34
C ALA A 8 43.46 27.96 -25.17
N SER A 9 42.80 28.36 -26.24
CA SER A 9 41.41 28.12 -26.62
C SER A 9 41.08 26.61 -26.70
N VAL A 10 39.77 26.35 -26.75
CA VAL A 10 39.07 25.17 -27.29
C VAL A 10 38.52 24.18 -26.26
N GLY A 11 37.19 24.07 -26.25
CA GLY A 11 36.48 22.94 -25.66
C GLY A 11 35.02 23.17 -25.30
N ALA A 12 34.24 23.88 -26.13
CA ALA A 12 32.79 23.93 -25.97
C ALA A 12 32.20 22.53 -26.23
N GLY A 13 31.89 21.81 -25.15
CA GLY A 13 31.17 20.54 -25.21
C GLY A 13 29.71 20.76 -25.64
N PRO A 14 29.10 19.78 -26.33
CA PRO A 14 27.75 19.91 -26.86
C PRO A 14 26.75 20.05 -25.70
N GLY A 15 25.93 21.09 -25.79
CA GLY A 15 24.84 21.33 -24.85
C GLY A 15 23.85 20.17 -24.80
N PRO A 16 23.17 19.96 -23.66
CA PRO A 16 22.11 18.96 -23.57
C PRO A 16 21.01 19.35 -24.55
N ALA A 17 20.65 18.42 -25.44
CA ALA A 17 19.50 18.56 -26.30
C ALA A 17 18.24 18.85 -25.46
N PRO A 18 17.38 19.78 -25.88
CA PRO A 18 16.09 19.98 -25.23
C PRO A 18 15.24 18.76 -25.56
N CYS A 19 15.19 17.79 -24.65
CA CYS A 19 14.21 16.72 -24.70
C CYS A 19 12.83 17.38 -24.74
N GLY A 20 12.07 17.03 -25.77
CA GLY A 20 10.73 17.52 -26.01
C GLY A 20 9.90 17.45 -24.72
N GLY A 21 9.21 18.53 -24.43
CA GLY A 21 8.28 18.61 -23.32
C GLY A 21 7.15 17.61 -23.53
N ASP A 22 7.30 16.42 -22.94
CA ASP A 22 6.20 15.51 -22.71
C ASP A 22 5.25 16.17 -21.69
N PRO A 23 3.99 16.47 -22.05
CA PRO A 23 3.03 17.10 -21.14
C PRO A 23 2.78 16.29 -19.87
N ARG A 24 3.09 14.99 -19.89
CA ARG A 24 2.95 14.07 -18.75
C ARG A 24 4.00 14.25 -17.65
N CYS A 25 5.16 14.84 -17.95
CA CYS A 25 6.19 15.09 -16.92
C CYS A 25 5.89 16.37 -16.12
N ALA A 26 5.19 17.35 -16.70
CA ALA A 26 4.81 18.58 -15.99
C ALA A 26 3.72 18.33 -14.93
N SER A 27 2.74 17.46 -15.22
CA SER A 27 1.64 17.13 -14.31
C SER A 27 2.11 16.43 -13.03
N THR A 28 3.09 15.51 -13.16
CA THR A 28 3.57 14.72 -12.02
C THR A 28 4.56 15.47 -11.13
N VAL A 29 5.22 16.52 -11.64
CA VAL A 29 6.07 17.40 -10.83
C VAL A 29 5.23 18.40 -10.02
N GLY A 30 4.13 18.92 -10.59
CA GLY A 30 3.18 19.76 -9.87
C GLY A 30 2.47 19.05 -8.71
N GLU A 31 2.02 17.81 -8.93
CA GLU A 31 1.39 16.99 -7.88
C GLU A 31 2.37 16.55 -6.79
N LYS A 32 3.64 16.30 -7.14
CA LYS A 32 4.71 15.97 -6.18
C LYS A 32 5.14 17.17 -5.33
N GLY A 33 4.91 18.41 -5.78
CA GLY A 33 5.13 19.63 -4.99
C GLY A 33 3.96 19.99 -4.07
N GLN A 34 2.72 19.65 -4.47
CA GLN A 34 1.51 19.95 -3.69
C GLN A 34 1.39 19.11 -2.41
N ARG A 35 1.76 17.82 -2.45
CA ARG A 35 1.73 16.95 -1.26
C ARG A 35 2.66 17.42 -0.12
N PRO A 36 3.95 17.73 -0.36
CA PRO A 36 4.82 18.24 0.70
C PRO A 36 4.43 19.65 1.16
N ALA A 37 3.85 20.49 0.29
CA ALA A 37 3.30 21.79 0.71
C ALA A 37 2.10 21.63 1.65
N ALA A 38 1.15 20.74 1.31
CA ALA A 38 -0.01 20.44 2.16
C ALA A 38 0.40 19.84 3.51
N LEU A 39 1.40 18.93 3.52
CA LEU A 39 1.96 18.39 4.78
C LEU A 39 2.68 19.47 5.60
N GLY A 40 3.28 20.47 4.95
CA GLY A 40 3.88 21.63 5.61
C GLY A 40 2.84 22.50 6.31
N GLU A 41 1.74 22.82 5.63
CA GLU A 41 0.62 23.58 6.21
C GLU A 41 -0.05 22.84 7.37
N GLU A 42 -0.20 21.51 7.27
CA GLU A 42 -0.72 20.66 8.34
C GLU A 42 0.22 20.61 9.55
N ALA A 43 1.54 20.54 9.32
CA ALA A 43 2.54 20.62 10.38
C ALA A 43 2.53 21.97 11.12
N GLU A 44 2.37 23.08 10.39
CA GLU A 44 2.21 24.41 10.98
C GLU A 44 0.90 24.55 11.78
N HIS A 45 -0.19 23.97 11.27
CA HIS A 45 -1.46 23.92 11.98
C HIS A 45 -1.34 23.10 13.28
N LEU A 46 -0.74 21.91 13.24
CA LEU A 46 -0.49 21.08 14.42
C LEU A 46 0.44 21.78 15.43
N SER A 47 1.43 22.52 14.95
CA SER A 47 2.32 23.32 15.83
C SER A 47 1.54 24.42 16.57
N ARG A 48 0.58 25.09 15.90
CA ARG A 48 -0.29 26.09 16.53
C ARG A 48 -1.20 25.47 17.58
N TYR A 49 -1.84 24.34 17.28
CA TYR A 49 -2.65 23.60 18.25
C TYR A 49 -1.84 23.16 19.47
N LYS A 50 -0.61 22.68 19.27
CA LYS A 50 0.26 22.27 20.37
C LYS A 50 0.62 23.46 21.29
N ALA A 51 0.88 24.63 20.71
CA ALA A 51 1.14 25.85 21.49
C ALA A 51 -0.10 26.31 22.28
N GLU A 52 -1.29 26.22 21.68
CA GLU A 52 -2.55 26.54 22.35
C GLU A 52 -2.87 25.57 23.51
N CYS A 53 -2.61 24.27 23.32
CA CYS A 53 -2.72 23.29 24.41
C CYS A 53 -1.78 23.64 25.57
N ALA A 54 -0.51 23.95 25.28
CA ALA A 54 0.43 24.35 26.32
C ALA A 54 -0.01 25.63 27.06
N GLN A 55 -0.62 26.59 26.35
CA GLN A 55 -1.19 27.79 26.97
C GLN A 55 -2.38 27.46 27.88
N LYS A 56 -3.29 26.59 27.43
CA LYS A 56 -4.44 26.15 28.24
C LYS A 56 -3.99 25.38 29.48
N ASP A 57 -2.99 24.52 29.37
CA ASP A 57 -2.43 23.77 30.50
C ASP A 57 -1.78 24.71 31.54
N ALA A 58 -1.14 25.79 31.10
CA ALA A 58 -0.62 26.82 32.00
C ALA A 58 -1.74 27.54 32.76
N VAL A 59 -2.82 27.94 32.09
CA VAL A 59 -3.99 28.57 32.73
C VAL A 59 -4.68 27.62 33.71
N ILE A 60 -4.84 26.34 33.34
CA ILE A 60 -5.40 25.33 34.25
C ILE A 60 -4.53 25.21 35.51
N SER A 61 -3.20 25.20 35.35
CA SER A 61 -2.27 25.13 36.47
C SER A 61 -2.38 26.35 37.41
N GLU A 62 -2.64 27.54 36.86
CA GLU A 62 -2.88 28.76 37.66
C GLU A 62 -4.22 28.71 38.40
N LEU A 63 -5.30 28.33 37.72
CA LEU A 63 -6.63 28.19 38.33
C LEU A 63 -6.66 27.11 39.43
N LEU A 64 -5.89 26.04 39.28
CA LEU A 64 -5.75 25.02 40.32
C LEU A 64 -5.04 25.58 41.57
N LYS A 65 -3.98 26.37 41.39
CA LYS A 65 -3.30 27.05 42.51
C LYS A 65 -4.23 28.05 43.21
N GLU A 66 -5.02 28.81 42.45
CA GLU A 66 -6.00 29.74 43.02
C GLU A 66 -7.09 29.01 43.81
N ASN A 67 -7.62 27.89 43.30
CA ASN A 67 -8.57 27.05 44.04
C ASN A 67 -7.97 26.49 45.33
N GLU A 68 -6.71 26.04 45.32
CA GLU A 68 -6.04 25.60 46.54
C GLU A 68 -5.88 26.73 47.56
N ASN A 69 -5.58 27.95 47.11
CA ASN A 69 -5.45 29.12 47.97
C ASN A 69 -6.82 29.52 48.57
N LEU A 70 -7.87 29.59 47.75
CA LEU A 70 -9.23 29.89 48.20
C LEU A 70 -9.73 28.82 49.18
N LYS A 71 -9.40 27.55 48.94
CA LYS A 71 -9.72 26.45 49.87
C LYS A 71 -9.05 26.64 51.23
N LYS A 72 -7.76 27.02 51.25
CA LYS A 72 -7.03 27.34 52.49
C LYS A 72 -7.63 28.54 53.22
N GLU A 73 -8.06 29.57 52.49
CA GLU A 73 -8.72 30.75 53.06
C GLU A 73 -10.08 30.41 53.70
N LEU A 74 -10.87 29.54 53.04
CA LEU A 74 -12.11 29.01 53.60
C LEU A 74 -11.90 28.11 54.83
N GLU A 75 -10.82 27.33 54.87
CA GLU A 75 -10.45 26.53 56.05
C GLU A 75 -10.03 27.42 57.24
N LEU A 76 -9.32 28.52 56.98
CA LEU A 76 -8.98 29.52 58.00
C LEU A 76 -10.23 30.25 58.55
N LEU A 77 -11.20 30.56 57.68
CA LEU A 77 -12.49 31.15 58.09
C LEU A 77 -13.38 30.14 58.83
N ARG A 78 -13.30 28.85 58.49
CA ARG A 78 -14.05 27.77 59.16
C ARG A 78 -13.47 27.40 60.53
N GLY A 79 -12.15 27.51 60.71
CA GLY A 79 -11.45 27.22 61.97
C GLY A 79 -11.71 28.21 63.11
N GLY A 80 -12.48 29.28 62.88
CA GLY A 80 -12.85 30.28 63.89
C GLY A 80 -14.23 30.06 64.55
N GLY A 81 -14.94 28.99 64.21
CA GLY A 81 -16.35 28.81 64.56
C GLY A 81 -16.70 27.47 65.18
N ASP A 82 -15.92 26.98 66.14
CA ASP A 82 -16.33 25.88 67.03
C ASP A 82 -16.04 26.29 68.49
N ALA A 83 -17.05 26.86 69.15
CA ALA A 83 -17.08 27.08 70.59
C ALA A 83 -18.39 26.49 71.14
N GLU A 84 -18.23 25.34 71.82
CA GLU A 84 -19.03 24.71 72.87
C GLU A 84 -20.56 24.59 72.79
N PRO A 85 -21.11 23.39 73.02
CA PRO A 85 -22.48 23.20 73.47
C PRO A 85 -22.54 23.33 75.01
N TYR A 86 -23.19 24.39 75.51
CA TYR A 86 -23.49 24.53 76.94
C TYR A 86 -24.62 23.57 77.34
N ALA A 87 -24.31 22.69 78.28
CA ALA A 87 -25.24 21.85 79.02
C ALA A 87 -25.79 22.61 80.24
N GLU A 88 -27.00 22.19 80.65
CA GLU A 88 -27.58 22.29 82.01
C GLU A 88 -27.89 23.68 82.61
N MET A 89 -29.19 23.92 82.84
CA MET A 89 -29.70 24.15 84.20
C MET A 89 -31.22 23.91 84.27
N GLU A 90 -31.62 22.70 84.64
CA GLU A 90 -32.87 22.49 85.39
C GLU A 90 -32.62 22.95 86.83
N GLN A 91 -33.52 23.75 87.40
CA GLN A 91 -33.57 23.98 88.84
C GLN A 91 -35.02 23.90 89.32
N LYS A 92 -35.43 22.67 89.62
CA LYS A 92 -36.47 22.35 90.60
C LYS A 92 -35.89 22.59 91.98
N SER A 93 -36.56 23.40 92.80
CA SER A 93 -36.47 23.25 94.25
C SER A 93 -37.88 23.24 94.85
N SER A 94 -38.10 22.15 95.57
CA SER A 94 -39.20 21.76 96.43
C SER A 94 -38.56 21.60 97.81
N SER A 95 -39.40 21.55 98.85
CA SER A 95 -39.11 21.29 100.27
C SER A 95 -38.80 22.57 101.09
N GLU A 96 -39.30 22.74 102.32
CA GLU A 96 -40.06 21.86 103.22
C GLU A 96 -40.63 22.68 104.39
N GLU A 97 -41.49 22.00 105.13
CA GLU A 97 -42.19 22.32 106.37
C GLU A 97 -41.34 22.76 107.56
N ALA A 98 -41.95 23.48 108.52
CA ALA A 98 -41.84 23.26 109.98
C ALA A 98 -42.85 24.19 110.69
N ALA A 99 -43.87 23.61 111.35
CA ALA A 99 -44.01 23.50 112.81
C ALA A 99 -44.17 24.87 113.52
N GLU A 100 -45.36 25.26 113.97
CA GLU A 100 -46.03 24.80 115.21
C GLU A 100 -45.12 24.89 116.44
N GLU A 101 -45.28 25.95 117.25
CA GLU A 101 -45.14 25.83 118.70
C GLU A 101 -45.96 26.91 119.42
N ALA A 102 -46.72 26.44 120.39
CA ALA A 102 -47.61 27.19 121.24
C ALA A 102 -47.02 27.29 122.67
N LEU A 103 -47.59 28.22 123.43
CA LEU A 103 -47.65 28.28 124.91
C LEU A 103 -46.42 28.80 125.67
N SER A 104 -46.66 29.88 126.43
CA SER A 104 -46.65 29.88 127.91
C SER A 104 -46.71 31.34 128.37
N ASP A 105 -47.87 31.81 128.85
CA ASP A 105 -48.21 31.88 130.27
C ASP A 105 -47.15 32.53 131.17
N THR A 106 -47.43 33.77 131.63
CA THR A 106 -47.13 34.19 133.01
C THR A 106 -48.10 35.29 133.49
N SER A 107 -48.86 34.90 134.52
CA SER A 107 -49.38 35.67 135.67
C SER A 107 -50.40 36.81 135.47
N ALA A 108 -51.65 36.47 135.76
CA ALA A 108 -52.55 37.27 136.61
C ALA A 108 -52.18 37.03 138.11
N PRO A 109 -52.70 37.76 139.13
CA PRO A 109 -53.95 38.54 139.11
C PRO A 109 -54.00 39.80 140.03
N GLU A 110 -55.20 40.42 140.04
CA GLU A 110 -55.79 41.21 141.15
C GLU A 110 -55.21 42.63 141.39
N LEU A 111 -55.95 43.74 141.53
CA LEU A 111 -57.34 44.04 141.88
C LEU A 111 -57.63 45.53 141.53
N PHE A 112 -58.91 45.91 141.61
CA PHE A 112 -59.47 47.26 141.74
C PHE A 112 -60.00 47.92 140.45
N LEU A 113 -61.32 47.74 140.27
CA LEU A 113 -62.33 48.77 140.00
C LEU A 113 -61.79 50.16 139.63
N GLU A 114 -62.27 50.70 138.49
CA GLU A 114 -62.07 52.05 137.92
C GLU A 114 -61.04 52.19 136.79
N GLN A 115 -61.24 51.51 135.64
CA GLN A 115 -60.67 51.98 134.35
C GLN A 115 -61.30 51.27 133.12
N ALA A 116 -62.63 51.23 133.06
CA ALA A 116 -63.36 50.55 131.97
C ALA A 116 -63.44 51.34 130.65
N GLU A 117 -63.01 52.61 130.59
CA GLU A 117 -63.22 53.46 129.40
C GLU A 117 -61.98 53.62 128.49
N GLY A 118 -60.76 53.32 128.95
CA GLY A 118 -59.53 53.54 128.16
C GLY A 118 -59.05 52.35 127.32
N GLU A 119 -59.29 51.12 127.79
CA GLU A 119 -58.91 49.89 127.06
C GLU A 119 -59.85 49.65 125.86
N GLU A 120 -61.13 50.03 126.01
CA GLU A 120 -62.14 49.96 124.94
C GLU A 120 -61.75 50.85 123.75
N ASP A 121 -61.31 52.09 123.99
CA ASP A 121 -60.84 53.01 122.94
C ASP A 121 -59.59 52.47 122.19
N THR A 122 -58.67 51.80 122.89
CA THR A 122 -57.50 51.18 122.24
C THR A 122 -57.87 49.97 121.39
N LEU A 123 -58.84 49.17 121.82
CA LEU A 123 -59.38 48.04 121.06
C LEU A 123 -60.16 48.53 119.83
N ILE A 124 -60.93 49.61 119.97
CA ILE A 124 -61.64 50.27 118.86
C ILE A 124 -60.63 50.80 117.82
N ALA A 125 -59.56 51.47 118.25
CA ALA A 125 -58.51 51.96 117.35
C ALA A 125 -57.80 50.83 116.60
N GLN A 126 -57.51 49.71 117.27
CA GLN A 126 -56.97 48.51 116.62
C GLN A 126 -57.97 47.91 115.63
N LEU A 127 -59.26 47.84 115.98
CA LEU A 127 -60.30 47.32 115.10
C LEU A 127 -60.47 48.18 113.84
N ILE A 128 -60.40 49.51 113.98
CA ILE A 128 -60.40 50.45 112.85
C ILE A 128 -59.15 50.25 111.98
N ALA A 129 -57.96 50.16 112.57
CA ALA A 129 -56.72 49.92 111.81
C ALA A 129 -56.73 48.56 111.07
N PHE A 130 -57.29 47.51 111.69
CA PHE A 130 -57.50 46.22 111.03
C PHE A 130 -58.56 46.30 109.93
N GLN A 131 -59.57 47.14 110.08
CA GLN A 131 -60.58 47.37 109.05
C GLN A 131 -59.97 48.09 107.83
N ASP A 132 -59.21 49.16 108.07
CA ASP A 132 -58.49 49.91 107.02
C ASP A 132 -57.50 49.02 106.27
N ALA A 133 -56.69 48.22 106.99
CA ALA A 133 -55.75 47.28 106.38
C ALA A 133 -56.47 46.20 105.54
N ASN A 134 -57.64 45.73 105.99
CA ASN A 134 -58.45 44.78 105.22
C ASN A 134 -59.06 45.43 103.96
N GLU A 135 -59.45 46.71 104.02
CA GLU A 135 -59.91 47.46 102.85
C GLU A 135 -58.77 47.68 101.84
N GLU A 136 -57.57 48.02 102.31
CA GLU A 136 -56.37 48.15 101.48
C GLU A 136 -55.98 46.81 100.84
N LEU A 137 -55.97 45.71 101.60
CA LEU A 137 -55.72 44.37 101.07
C LEU A 137 -56.74 43.97 100.00
N ARG A 138 -58.03 44.29 100.19
CA ARG A 138 -59.06 44.04 99.17
C ARG A 138 -58.81 44.87 97.90
N ALA A 139 -58.40 46.13 98.03
CA ALA A 139 -58.07 46.98 96.89
C ALA A 139 -56.84 46.44 96.13
N LEU A 140 -55.78 46.05 96.84
CA LEU A 140 -54.59 45.43 96.25
C LEU A 140 -54.92 44.11 95.54
N LEU A 141 -55.75 43.26 96.15
CA LEU A 141 -56.17 41.99 95.54
C LEU A 141 -57.03 42.22 94.29
N GLN A 142 -57.91 43.22 94.30
CA GLN A 142 -58.69 43.60 93.13
C GLN A 142 -57.79 44.12 92.00
N ASN A 143 -56.82 44.98 92.30
CA ASN A 143 -55.85 45.47 91.31
C ASN A 143 -55.02 44.33 90.70
N ALA A 144 -54.47 43.44 91.53
CA ALA A 144 -53.72 42.28 91.07
C ALA A 144 -54.55 41.33 90.19
N HIS A 145 -55.85 41.19 90.50
CA HIS A 145 -56.76 40.40 89.70
C HIS A 145 -57.09 41.04 88.34
N ASP A 146 -57.24 42.36 88.28
CA ASP A 146 -57.46 43.08 87.03
C ASP A 146 -56.19 43.07 86.16
N ASP A 147 -55.00 43.21 86.75
CA ASP A 147 -53.71 43.02 86.08
C ASP A 147 -53.57 41.60 85.53
N TYR A 148 -53.94 40.58 86.32
CA TYR A 148 -53.92 39.19 85.88
C TYR A 148 -54.85 38.95 84.68
N LYS A 149 -56.05 39.54 84.67
CA LYS A 149 -56.97 39.46 83.53
C LYS A 149 -56.39 40.10 82.27
N ILE A 150 -55.77 41.27 82.40
CA ILE A 150 -55.12 41.96 81.27
C ILE A 150 -53.97 41.12 80.75
N ALA A 151 -53.08 40.65 81.63
CA ALA A 151 -51.96 39.79 81.27
C ALA A 151 -52.43 38.51 80.56
N THR A 152 -53.49 37.87 81.08
CA THR A 152 -54.10 36.69 80.46
C THR A 152 -54.61 37.01 79.05
N GLY A 153 -55.32 38.13 78.86
CA GLY A 153 -55.80 38.55 77.55
C GLY A 153 -54.66 38.84 76.55
N VAL A 154 -53.59 39.49 77.01
CA VAL A 154 -52.38 39.72 76.20
C VAL A 154 -51.73 38.40 75.81
N VAL A 155 -51.53 37.47 76.76
CA VAL A 155 -50.97 36.14 76.50
C VAL A 155 -51.81 35.38 75.47
N CYS A 156 -53.15 35.35 75.60
CA CYS A 156 -54.02 34.70 74.63
C CYS A 156 -53.92 35.34 73.23
N SER A 157 -53.82 36.68 73.13
CA SER A 157 -53.67 37.37 71.85
C SER A 157 -52.33 37.07 71.16
N LEU A 158 -51.24 37.02 71.94
CA LEU A 158 -49.91 36.69 71.46
C LEU A 158 -49.81 35.22 71.04
N GLN A 159 -50.41 34.30 71.81
CA GLN A 159 -50.51 32.88 71.44
C GLN A 159 -51.21 32.70 70.09
N ARG A 160 -52.37 33.35 69.89
CA ARG A 160 -53.07 33.32 68.59
C ARG A 160 -52.20 33.86 67.46
N GLN A 161 -51.48 34.96 67.68
CA GLN A 161 -50.59 35.54 66.68
C GLN A 161 -49.43 34.61 66.33
N LEU A 162 -48.86 33.95 67.34
CA LEU A 162 -47.80 32.95 67.19
C LEU A 162 -48.29 31.75 66.38
N GLU A 163 -49.48 31.21 66.67
CA GLU A 163 -50.08 30.12 65.88
C GLU A 163 -50.29 30.50 64.41
N ILE A 164 -50.73 31.74 64.13
CA ILE A 164 -50.87 32.24 62.76
C ILE A 164 -49.51 32.27 62.07
N GLN A 165 -48.48 32.83 62.72
CA GLN A 165 -47.13 32.91 62.17
C GLN A 165 -46.51 31.53 61.95
N GLU A 166 -46.69 30.58 62.87
CA GLU A 166 -46.26 29.19 62.71
C GLU A 166 -46.94 28.53 61.50
N SER A 167 -48.24 28.76 61.31
CA SER A 167 -48.95 28.21 60.16
C SER A 167 -48.45 28.79 58.83
N GLN A 168 -48.07 30.07 58.82
CA GLN A 168 -47.46 30.72 57.66
C GLN A 168 -46.06 30.16 57.40
N LEU A 169 -45.26 29.98 58.45
CA LEU A 169 -43.92 29.39 58.36
C LEU A 169 -43.99 27.98 57.74
N ARG A 170 -44.86 27.10 58.29
CA ARG A 170 -45.06 25.74 57.74
C ARG A 170 -45.47 25.74 56.27
N LYS A 171 -46.31 26.69 55.84
CA LYS A 171 -46.69 26.84 54.42
C LYS A 171 -45.48 27.23 53.58
N THR A 172 -44.72 28.25 53.99
CA THR A 172 -43.52 28.69 53.26
C THR A 172 -42.44 27.61 53.20
N GLU A 173 -42.27 26.82 54.26
CA GLU A 173 -41.35 25.68 54.30
C GLU A 173 -41.77 24.61 53.28
N SER A 174 -43.05 24.25 53.23
CA SER A 174 -43.55 23.29 52.23
C SER A 174 -43.41 23.78 50.79
N GLU A 175 -43.58 25.08 50.55
CA GLU A 175 -43.37 25.69 49.23
C GLU A 175 -41.89 25.68 48.85
N LYS A 176 -41.00 25.97 49.79
CA LYS A 176 -39.55 25.87 49.62
C LYS A 176 -39.14 24.44 49.24
N GLU A 177 -39.60 23.44 49.99
CA GLU A 177 -39.29 22.03 49.70
C GLU A 177 -39.77 21.60 48.30
N ARG A 178 -40.97 22.04 47.89
CA ARG A 178 -41.50 21.79 46.55
C ARG A 178 -40.63 22.44 45.48
N LEU A 179 -40.23 23.70 45.65
CA LEU A 179 -39.38 24.41 44.70
C LEU A 179 -37.97 23.79 44.62
N GLU A 180 -37.40 23.37 45.75
CA GLU A 180 -36.12 22.63 45.77
C GLU A 180 -36.21 21.30 45.01
N LYS A 181 -37.34 20.61 45.11
CA LYS A 181 -37.60 19.40 44.32
C LYS A 181 -37.67 19.69 42.82
N GLU A 182 -38.39 20.73 42.43
CA GLU A 182 -38.48 21.16 41.02
C GLU A 182 -37.11 21.58 40.47
N LEU A 183 -36.30 22.29 41.28
CA LEU A 183 -34.95 22.66 40.89
C LEU A 183 -34.08 21.42 40.61
N ARG A 184 -34.08 20.44 41.53
CA ARG A 184 -33.34 19.17 41.35
C ARG A 184 -33.80 18.39 40.12
N GLU A 185 -35.10 18.36 39.84
CA GLU A 185 -35.64 17.72 38.64
C GLU A 185 -35.18 18.44 37.36
N ARG A 186 -35.15 19.78 37.36
CA ARG A 186 -34.66 20.56 36.22
C ARG A 186 -33.15 20.42 36.02
N GLU A 187 -32.37 20.36 37.09
CA GLU A 187 -30.93 20.06 37.03
C GLU A 187 -30.67 18.69 36.40
N SER A 188 -31.40 17.66 36.84
CA SER A 188 -31.32 16.31 36.27
C SER A 188 -31.69 16.30 34.77
N GLN A 189 -32.74 17.02 34.38
CA GLN A 189 -33.12 17.16 32.98
C GLN A 189 -32.04 17.86 32.15
N LEU A 190 -31.46 18.95 32.66
CA LEU A 190 -30.37 19.67 31.99
C LEU A 190 -29.15 18.76 31.81
N GLN A 191 -28.75 18.03 32.86
CA GLN A 191 -27.64 17.08 32.79
C GLN A 191 -27.91 15.98 31.76
N ALA A 192 -29.13 15.44 31.71
CA ALA A 192 -29.51 14.44 30.72
C ALA A 192 -29.49 15.01 29.28
N MET A 193 -29.93 16.26 29.09
CA MET A 193 -29.82 16.93 27.77
C MET A 193 -28.36 17.18 27.39
N SER A 194 -27.52 17.65 28.30
CA SER A 194 -26.09 17.81 28.08
C SER A 194 -25.42 16.51 27.66
N ALA A 195 -25.73 15.40 28.33
CA ALA A 195 -25.22 14.07 27.96
C ALA A 195 -25.66 13.66 26.55
N LYS A 196 -26.93 13.90 26.18
CA LYS A 196 -27.44 13.64 24.82
C LYS A 196 -26.74 14.50 23.76
N PHE A 197 -26.47 15.77 24.04
CA PHE A 197 -25.73 16.63 23.10
C PHE A 197 -24.26 16.19 22.94
N CYS A 198 -23.64 15.71 24.02
CA CYS A 198 -22.30 15.11 23.95
C CYS A 198 -22.31 13.86 23.06
N SER A 199 -23.23 12.92 23.28
CA SER A 199 -23.31 11.69 22.49
C SER A 199 -23.61 11.96 21.02
N LEU A 200 -24.54 12.86 20.71
CA LEU A 200 -24.86 13.24 19.32
C LEU A 200 -23.66 13.86 18.60
N ARG A 201 -22.88 14.69 19.31
CA ARG A 201 -21.66 15.27 18.74
C ARG A 201 -20.60 14.21 18.46
N GLU A 202 -20.44 13.24 19.35
CA GLU A 202 -19.49 12.13 19.17
C GLU A 202 -19.92 11.19 18.04
N GLU A 203 -21.22 10.88 17.96
CA GLU A 203 -21.81 10.09 16.88
C GLU A 203 -21.60 10.76 15.51
N GLN A 204 -21.83 12.07 15.41
CA GLN A 204 -21.55 12.83 14.19
C GLN A 204 -20.07 12.74 13.79
N LYS A 205 -19.13 12.87 14.74
CA LYS A 205 -17.70 12.72 14.45
C LYS A 205 -17.36 11.31 13.97
N HIS A 206 -17.98 10.29 14.54
CA HIS A 206 -17.78 8.90 14.10
C HIS A 206 -18.33 8.68 12.69
N GLU A 207 -19.50 9.23 12.37
CA GLU A 207 -20.08 9.18 11.03
C GLU A 207 -19.17 9.85 9.98
N GLU A 208 -18.63 11.03 10.28
CA GLU A 208 -17.66 11.71 9.41
C GLU A 208 -16.38 10.87 9.19
N MET A 209 -15.90 10.19 10.23
CA MET A 209 -14.79 9.23 10.13
C MET A 209 -15.15 8.00 9.29
N MET A 210 -16.36 7.46 9.42
CA MET A 210 -16.81 6.34 8.60
C MET A 210 -16.87 6.74 7.12
N VAL A 211 -17.46 7.89 6.82
CA VAL A 211 -17.56 8.41 5.43
C VAL A 211 -16.17 8.61 4.81
N THR A 212 -15.20 9.13 5.56
CA THR A 212 -13.83 9.28 5.07
C THR A 212 -13.15 7.94 4.83
N THR A 213 -13.30 6.99 5.76
CA THR A 213 -12.79 5.61 5.61
C THR A 213 -13.43 4.88 4.43
N GLU A 214 -14.73 5.05 4.21
CA GLU A 214 -15.45 4.46 3.08
C GLU A 214 -14.99 5.03 1.74
N LYS A 215 -14.75 6.35 1.66
CA LYS A 215 -14.17 6.99 0.47
C LYS A 215 -12.78 6.41 0.17
N GLU A 216 -11.92 6.30 1.17
CA GLU A 216 -10.60 5.67 1.03
C GLU A 216 -10.72 4.21 0.58
N ASN A 217 -11.65 3.44 1.13
CA ASN A 217 -11.90 2.06 0.72
C ASN A 217 -12.33 1.96 -0.75
N CYS A 218 -13.22 2.86 -1.20
CA CYS A 218 -13.63 2.95 -2.60
C CYS A 218 -12.44 3.28 -3.52
N SER A 219 -11.61 4.25 -3.15
CA SER A 219 -10.40 4.61 -3.91
C SER A 219 -9.40 3.45 -3.97
N LEU A 220 -9.19 2.73 -2.87
CA LEU A 220 -8.31 1.56 -2.84
C LEU A 220 -8.84 0.44 -3.75
N ARG A 221 -10.15 0.16 -3.70
CA ARG A 221 -10.78 -0.82 -4.61
C ARG A 221 -10.59 -0.44 -6.07
N GLN A 222 -10.75 0.83 -6.41
CA GLN A 222 -10.51 1.31 -7.77
C GLN A 222 -9.06 1.05 -8.21
N VAL A 223 -8.07 1.38 -7.36
CA VAL A 223 -6.66 1.11 -7.65
C VAL A 223 -6.38 -0.38 -7.82
N VAL A 224 -6.97 -1.23 -6.96
CA VAL A 224 -6.84 -2.69 -7.09
C VAL A 224 -7.39 -3.16 -8.45
N THR A 225 -8.58 -2.71 -8.85
CA THR A 225 -9.15 -3.09 -10.16
C THR A 225 -8.31 -2.62 -11.35
N GLU A 226 -7.67 -1.44 -11.25
CA GLU A 226 -6.77 -0.94 -12.30
C GLU A 226 -5.45 -1.74 -12.35
N GLN A 227 -4.95 -2.18 -11.19
CA GLN A 227 -3.77 -3.05 -11.14
C GLN A 227 -4.09 -4.44 -11.68
N GLU A 228 -5.26 -4.99 -11.37
CA GLU A 228 -5.73 -6.28 -11.90
C GLU A 228 -5.87 -6.24 -13.43
N SER A 229 -6.42 -5.16 -14.00
CA SER A 229 -6.52 -5.01 -15.46
C SER A 229 -5.14 -4.92 -16.12
N LYS A 230 -4.21 -4.14 -15.55
CA LYS A 230 -2.81 -4.06 -16.02
C LYS A 230 -2.10 -5.41 -15.95
N LEU A 231 -2.31 -6.19 -14.88
CA LEU A 231 -1.77 -7.54 -14.76
C LEU A 231 -2.36 -8.47 -15.82
N ALA A 232 -3.65 -8.37 -16.11
CA ALA A 232 -4.29 -9.15 -17.17
C ALA A 232 -3.72 -8.80 -18.57
N GLU A 233 -3.50 -7.52 -18.85
CA GLU A 233 -2.86 -7.06 -20.09
C GLU A 233 -1.42 -7.60 -20.22
N GLN A 234 -0.63 -7.53 -19.15
CA GLN A 234 0.73 -8.09 -19.13
C GLN A 234 0.72 -9.61 -19.35
N ASN A 235 -0.18 -10.35 -18.71
CA ASN A 235 -0.30 -11.80 -18.90
C ASN A 235 -0.71 -12.16 -20.34
N LYS A 236 -1.57 -11.36 -20.97
CA LYS A 236 -1.89 -11.51 -22.39
C LYS A 236 -0.64 -11.29 -23.25
N LEU A 237 0.11 -10.23 -23.03
CA LEU A 237 1.36 -9.96 -23.76
C LEU A 237 2.38 -11.09 -23.59
N ILE A 238 2.52 -11.63 -22.37
CA ILE A 238 3.39 -12.78 -22.11
C ILE A 238 2.94 -14.00 -22.92
N SER A 239 1.63 -14.27 -22.96
CA SER A 239 1.06 -15.38 -23.74
C SER A 239 1.30 -15.22 -25.24
N ASP A 240 1.10 -13.99 -25.76
CA ASP A 240 1.35 -13.65 -27.17
C ASP A 240 2.84 -13.82 -27.51
N LEU A 241 3.74 -13.35 -26.65
CA LEU A 241 5.20 -13.52 -26.82
C LEU A 241 5.61 -15.00 -26.73
N GLN A 242 5.05 -15.78 -25.81
CA GLN A 242 5.30 -17.22 -25.74
C GLN A 242 4.84 -17.91 -27.03
N GLY A 243 3.68 -17.53 -27.58
CA GLY A 243 3.20 -18.02 -28.86
C GLY A 243 4.15 -17.71 -30.01
N THR A 244 4.67 -16.49 -30.10
CA THR A 244 5.64 -16.12 -31.15
C THR A 244 6.98 -16.84 -30.99
N VAL A 245 7.47 -17.02 -29.76
CA VAL A 245 8.67 -17.82 -29.49
C VAL A 245 8.48 -19.26 -29.95
N SER A 246 7.37 -19.92 -29.58
CA SER A 246 7.07 -21.28 -30.02
C SER A 246 6.96 -21.39 -31.55
N GLN A 247 6.40 -20.38 -32.22
CA GLN A 247 6.31 -20.34 -33.68
C GLN A 247 7.70 -20.23 -34.34
N LEU A 248 8.55 -19.33 -33.84
CA LEU A 248 9.92 -19.15 -34.33
C LEU A 248 10.78 -20.38 -34.10
N GLU A 249 10.63 -21.05 -32.95
CA GLU A 249 11.31 -22.31 -32.66
C GLU A 249 10.94 -23.42 -33.66
N ALA A 250 9.65 -23.55 -33.97
CA ALA A 250 9.16 -24.53 -34.97
C ALA A 250 9.69 -24.21 -36.38
N GLU A 251 9.73 -22.93 -36.76
CA GLU A 251 10.30 -22.49 -38.03
C GLU A 251 11.81 -22.78 -38.10
N ALA A 252 12.56 -22.47 -37.03
CA ALA A 252 13.99 -22.73 -36.95
C ALA A 252 14.31 -24.23 -37.08
N LEU A 253 13.52 -25.11 -36.45
CA LEU A 253 13.65 -26.56 -36.60
C LEU A 253 13.41 -27.00 -38.05
N THR A 254 12.37 -26.46 -38.69
CA THR A 254 12.02 -26.77 -40.08
C THR A 254 13.12 -26.33 -41.03
N ASN A 255 13.62 -25.10 -40.87
CA ASN A 255 14.73 -24.56 -41.66
C ASN A 255 16.00 -25.40 -41.48
N ARG A 256 16.33 -25.81 -40.24
CA ARG A 256 17.49 -26.66 -39.96
C ARG A 256 17.38 -28.02 -40.67
N TYR A 257 16.18 -28.62 -40.68
CA TYR A 257 15.93 -29.85 -41.43
C TYR A 257 16.11 -29.67 -42.94
N GLN A 258 15.58 -28.58 -43.50
CA GLN A 258 15.71 -28.27 -44.93
C GLN A 258 17.18 -28.05 -45.34
N ILE A 259 17.94 -27.29 -44.56
CA ILE A 259 19.38 -27.06 -44.79
C ILE A 259 20.14 -28.39 -44.80
N HIS A 260 19.92 -29.26 -43.81
CA HIS A 260 20.58 -30.57 -43.78
C HIS A 260 20.19 -31.46 -44.97
N LYS A 261 18.93 -31.42 -45.41
CA LYS A 261 18.47 -32.16 -46.59
C LYS A 261 19.15 -31.64 -47.86
N GLN A 262 19.22 -30.32 -48.02
CA GLN A 262 19.88 -29.68 -49.15
C GLN A 262 21.38 -29.97 -49.18
N GLN A 263 22.03 -29.93 -48.01
CA GLN A 263 23.45 -30.25 -47.88
C GLN A 263 23.76 -31.68 -48.33
N ARG A 264 22.95 -32.67 -47.91
CA ARG A 264 23.14 -34.06 -48.39
C ARG A 264 22.98 -34.20 -49.90
N ALA A 265 21.96 -33.57 -50.48
CA ALA A 265 21.76 -33.58 -51.93
C ALA A 265 22.94 -32.91 -52.68
N GLN A 266 23.50 -31.84 -52.11
CA GLN A 266 24.68 -31.18 -52.65
C GLN A 266 25.93 -32.07 -52.58
N GLU A 267 26.17 -32.75 -51.46
CA GLU A 267 27.27 -33.71 -51.29
C GLU A 267 27.15 -34.88 -52.28
N GLU A 268 25.94 -35.42 -52.46
CA GLU A 268 25.66 -36.46 -53.46
C GLU A 268 25.98 -35.98 -54.89
N MET A 269 25.48 -34.80 -55.28
CA MET A 269 25.77 -34.20 -56.58
C MET A 269 27.26 -33.95 -56.79
N GLN A 270 27.96 -33.49 -55.75
CA GLN A 270 29.40 -33.25 -55.80
C GLN A 270 30.18 -34.55 -55.99
N SER A 271 29.83 -35.60 -55.25
CA SER A 271 30.45 -36.92 -55.43
C SER A 271 30.23 -37.48 -56.84
N GLN A 272 29.03 -37.30 -57.41
CA GLN A 272 28.74 -37.69 -58.79
C GLN A 272 29.58 -36.88 -59.79
N ALA A 273 29.71 -35.57 -59.60
CA ALA A 273 30.53 -34.73 -60.44
C ALA A 273 32.01 -35.15 -60.41
N GLU A 274 32.56 -35.46 -59.24
CA GLU A 274 33.93 -35.99 -59.09
C GLU A 274 34.11 -37.32 -59.83
N THR A 275 33.14 -38.24 -59.71
CA THR A 275 33.21 -39.52 -60.46
C THR A 275 33.16 -39.30 -61.97
N LEU A 276 32.29 -38.40 -62.45
CA LEU A 276 32.19 -38.06 -63.87
C LEU A 276 33.49 -37.44 -64.38
N GLN A 277 34.10 -36.50 -63.64
CA GLN A 277 35.40 -35.92 -63.99
C GLN A 277 36.50 -36.97 -64.10
N HIS A 278 36.56 -37.93 -63.17
CA HIS A 278 37.52 -39.04 -63.26
C HIS A 278 37.30 -39.90 -64.51
N THR A 279 36.05 -40.23 -64.84
CA THR A 279 35.73 -41.01 -66.05
C THR A 279 36.01 -40.25 -67.34
N GLU A 280 35.76 -38.94 -67.35
CA GLU A 280 36.07 -38.05 -68.46
C GLU A 280 37.59 -38.03 -68.71
N LEU A 281 38.38 -37.80 -67.66
CA LEU A 281 39.85 -37.79 -67.75
C LEU A 281 40.38 -39.14 -68.23
N GLN A 282 39.87 -40.24 -67.70
CA GLN A 282 40.27 -41.59 -68.14
C GLN A 282 39.97 -41.82 -69.63
N THR A 283 38.80 -41.39 -70.09
CA THR A 283 38.40 -41.48 -71.50
C THR A 283 39.29 -40.60 -72.38
N ARG A 284 39.61 -39.39 -71.94
CA ARG A 284 40.51 -38.47 -72.63
C ARG A 284 41.90 -39.07 -72.82
N VAL A 285 42.48 -39.65 -71.78
CA VAL A 285 43.79 -40.34 -71.86
C VAL A 285 43.73 -41.52 -72.83
N ALA A 286 42.63 -42.30 -72.81
CA ALA A 286 42.45 -43.40 -73.76
C ALA A 286 42.35 -42.92 -75.22
N LEU A 287 41.64 -41.81 -75.46
CA LEU A 287 41.56 -41.17 -76.77
C LEU A 287 42.92 -40.69 -77.24
N GLU A 288 43.69 -39.97 -76.41
CA GLU A 288 45.05 -39.52 -76.74
C GLU A 288 45.96 -40.70 -77.11
N CYS A 289 45.89 -41.81 -76.36
CA CYS A 289 46.64 -43.02 -76.69
C CYS A 289 46.25 -43.62 -78.05
N LEU A 290 44.95 -43.67 -78.36
CA LEU A 290 44.45 -44.15 -79.66
C LEU A 290 44.87 -43.22 -80.80
N THR A 291 44.80 -41.91 -80.60
CA THR A 291 45.26 -40.90 -81.56
C THR A 291 46.75 -41.07 -81.87
N SER A 292 47.62 -41.14 -80.85
CA SER A 292 49.05 -41.35 -81.08
C SER A 292 49.36 -42.68 -81.77
N ARG A 293 48.58 -43.73 -81.49
CA ARG A 293 48.69 -45.01 -82.22
C ARG A 293 48.28 -44.83 -83.68
N PHE A 294 47.21 -44.11 -83.95
CA PHE A 294 46.72 -43.83 -85.30
C PHE A 294 47.74 -42.99 -86.08
N GLU A 295 48.28 -41.92 -85.50
CA GLU A 295 49.34 -41.10 -86.09
C GLU A 295 50.58 -41.94 -86.44
N ARG A 296 50.96 -42.91 -85.58
CA ARG A 296 52.05 -43.84 -85.88
C ARG A 296 51.72 -44.77 -87.04
N PHE A 297 50.47 -45.26 -87.13
CA PHE A 297 50.03 -46.05 -88.28
C PHE A 297 50.02 -45.23 -89.56
N GLN A 298 49.48 -44.01 -89.52
CA GLN A 298 49.49 -43.06 -90.62
C GLN A 298 50.93 -42.78 -91.09
N SER A 299 51.85 -42.52 -90.15
CA SER A 299 53.28 -42.33 -90.45
C SER A 299 53.89 -43.55 -91.14
N LYS A 300 53.55 -44.78 -90.71
CA LYS A 300 54.01 -46.01 -91.36
C LYS A 300 53.46 -46.16 -92.78
N ILE A 301 52.19 -45.81 -93.00
CA ILE A 301 51.56 -45.82 -94.33
C ILE A 301 52.29 -44.84 -95.23
N ILE A 302 52.45 -43.59 -94.79
CA ILE A 302 53.17 -42.54 -95.53
C ILE A 302 54.61 -43.00 -95.84
N GLN A 303 55.31 -43.58 -94.87
CA GLN A 303 56.65 -44.11 -95.08
C GLN A 303 56.65 -45.23 -96.15
N ALA A 304 55.73 -46.18 -96.06
CA ALA A 304 55.63 -47.30 -97.01
C ALA A 304 55.27 -46.85 -98.43
N THR A 305 54.48 -45.79 -98.59
CA THR A 305 54.04 -45.28 -99.90
C THR A 305 55.03 -44.31 -100.52
N PHE A 306 55.65 -43.43 -99.73
CA PHE A 306 56.48 -42.34 -100.27
C PHE A 306 57.99 -42.50 -100.03
N SER A 307 58.47 -43.61 -99.42
CA SER A 307 59.92 -43.85 -99.22
C SER A 307 60.56 -44.83 -100.21
N THR A 308 59.85 -45.23 -101.27
CA THR A 308 60.42 -46.04 -102.36
C THR A 308 61.31 -45.20 -103.29
N ALA A 309 62.41 -45.77 -103.80
CA ALA A 309 63.36 -45.06 -104.66
C ALA A 309 62.67 -44.45 -105.89
N GLY A 310 62.54 -43.12 -105.91
CA GLY A 310 61.94 -42.35 -107.02
C GLY A 310 60.73 -41.49 -106.66
N SER A 311 60.10 -41.67 -105.49
CA SER A 311 58.99 -40.81 -105.03
C SER A 311 59.50 -39.62 -104.18
N LYS A 312 58.86 -38.44 -104.34
CA LYS A 312 59.19 -37.24 -103.56
C LYS A 312 58.50 -37.32 -102.19
N PRO A 313 59.19 -37.04 -101.06
CA PRO A 313 58.55 -37.02 -99.76
C PRO A 313 57.54 -35.86 -99.66
N PRO A 314 56.37 -36.06 -99.04
CA PRO A 314 55.36 -35.01 -98.87
C PRO A 314 55.85 -33.92 -97.92
N GLN A 315 55.60 -32.65 -98.25
CA GLN A 315 56.01 -31.49 -97.43
C GLN A 315 54.85 -30.75 -96.73
N ALA A 316 53.59 -31.21 -96.89
CA ALA A 316 52.40 -30.64 -96.27
C ALA A 316 51.47 -31.74 -95.72
N GLU A 317 50.46 -31.35 -94.94
CA GLU A 317 49.40 -32.25 -94.47
C GLU A 317 48.74 -32.93 -95.67
N LEU A 318 49.01 -34.24 -95.81
CA LEU A 318 48.44 -35.10 -96.85
C LEU A 318 46.98 -35.41 -96.51
N THR A 319 46.09 -35.26 -97.49
CA THR A 319 44.71 -35.71 -97.34
C THR A 319 44.61 -37.23 -97.50
N ASP A 320 43.64 -37.86 -96.82
CA ASP A 320 43.43 -39.31 -96.89
C ASP A 320 43.24 -39.79 -98.35
N GLU A 321 42.60 -38.95 -99.18
CA GLU A 321 42.38 -39.23 -100.60
C GLU A 321 43.69 -39.28 -101.39
N GLU A 322 44.60 -38.33 -101.16
CA GLU A 322 45.91 -38.29 -101.84
C GLU A 322 46.80 -39.48 -101.45
N VAL A 323 46.72 -39.94 -100.20
CA VAL A 323 47.44 -41.15 -99.76
C VAL A 323 46.86 -42.39 -100.45
N LEU A 324 45.53 -42.49 -100.53
CA LEU A 324 44.86 -43.61 -101.19
C LEU A 324 45.17 -43.65 -102.69
N GLU A 325 45.18 -42.50 -103.37
CA GLU A 325 45.54 -42.41 -104.79
C GLU A 325 47.00 -42.86 -105.01
N ALA A 326 47.92 -42.44 -104.14
CA ALA A 326 49.32 -42.89 -104.20
C ALA A 326 49.46 -44.40 -103.92
N MET A 327 48.74 -44.96 -102.95
CA MET A 327 48.68 -46.41 -102.70
C MET A 327 48.19 -47.16 -103.95
N GLN A 328 47.10 -46.69 -104.55
CA GLN A 328 46.50 -47.29 -105.74
C GLN A 328 47.46 -47.22 -106.93
N LYS A 329 48.19 -46.12 -107.08
CA LYS A 329 49.23 -45.97 -108.10
C LYS A 329 50.35 -47.00 -107.92
N ILE A 330 50.89 -47.18 -106.71
CA ILE A 330 51.92 -48.19 -106.43
C ILE A 330 51.41 -49.61 -106.72
N ILE A 331 50.15 -49.90 -106.37
CA ILE A 331 49.52 -51.20 -106.66
C ILE A 331 49.44 -51.41 -108.18
N ASN A 332 48.93 -50.43 -108.93
CA ASN A 332 48.82 -50.50 -110.39
C ASN A 332 50.19 -50.68 -111.04
N GLU A 333 51.20 -49.87 -110.65
CA GLU A 333 52.58 -49.99 -111.14
C GLU A 333 53.18 -51.37 -110.84
N ARG A 334 52.95 -51.94 -109.65
CA ARG A 334 53.40 -53.31 -109.34
C ARG A 334 52.69 -54.38 -110.18
N ILE A 335 51.39 -54.22 -110.44
CA ILE A 335 50.62 -55.13 -111.30
C ILE A 335 51.16 -55.07 -112.74
N GLU A 336 51.38 -53.87 -113.26
CA GLU A 336 51.97 -53.66 -114.60
C GLU A 336 53.38 -54.26 -114.68
N PHE A 337 54.24 -54.01 -113.69
CA PHE A 337 55.57 -54.59 -113.63
C PHE A 337 55.54 -56.12 -113.54
N HIS A 338 54.60 -56.68 -112.77
CA HIS A 338 54.38 -58.13 -112.70
C HIS A 338 53.96 -58.71 -114.05
N GLN A 339 53.05 -58.05 -114.77
CA GLN A 339 52.68 -58.43 -116.13
C GLN A 339 53.88 -58.33 -117.09
N MET A 340 54.71 -57.30 -116.97
CA MET A 340 55.92 -57.13 -117.77
C MET A 340 56.94 -58.25 -117.53
N LEU A 341 57.16 -58.66 -116.27
CA LEU A 341 58.01 -59.79 -115.91
C LEU A 341 57.47 -61.12 -116.46
N LYS A 342 56.14 -61.32 -116.40
CA LYS A 342 55.45 -62.47 -116.97
C LYS A 342 55.62 -62.54 -118.50
N GLN A 343 55.53 -61.40 -119.20
CA GLN A 343 55.80 -61.31 -120.64
C GLN A 343 57.26 -61.60 -121.00
N LYS A 344 58.22 -61.25 -120.13
CA LYS A 344 59.65 -61.56 -120.29
C LYS A 344 60.06 -62.97 -119.85
N GLY A 345 59.09 -63.86 -119.57
CA GLY A 345 59.35 -65.28 -119.28
C GLY A 345 59.91 -65.58 -117.89
N VAL A 346 59.94 -64.60 -116.98
CA VAL A 346 60.36 -64.82 -115.58
C VAL A 346 59.20 -65.48 -114.82
N ARG A 347 59.48 -66.58 -114.11
CA ARG A 347 58.46 -67.31 -113.33
C ARG A 347 58.06 -66.48 -112.10
N VAL A 348 56.88 -65.87 -112.10
CA VAL A 348 56.41 -64.98 -111.02
C VAL A 348 55.25 -65.62 -110.22
N PRO A 349 55.24 -65.55 -108.87
CA PRO A 349 54.14 -66.07 -108.02
C PRO A 349 52.79 -65.38 -108.25
N SER A 350 51.67 -66.11 -108.14
CA SER A 350 50.31 -65.55 -108.34
C SER A 350 49.98 -64.39 -107.39
N LEU A 351 49.49 -63.27 -107.93
CA LEU A 351 49.19 -62.05 -107.17
C LEU A 351 47.95 -62.14 -106.26
N TYR A 352 47.09 -63.15 -106.42
CA TYR A 352 45.78 -63.22 -105.75
C TYR A 352 45.68 -64.28 -104.63
N ASN A 353 46.78 -64.90 -104.21
CA ASN A 353 46.76 -65.87 -103.10
C ASN A 353 47.21 -65.21 -101.79
N ILE A 354 46.31 -64.46 -101.15
CA ILE A 354 46.48 -63.98 -99.78
C ILE A 354 45.25 -64.42 -98.98
N ASP A 355 45.08 -65.73 -98.80
CA ASP A 355 44.13 -66.33 -97.86
C ASP A 355 44.77 -67.59 -97.29
N ALA A 356 45.78 -67.46 -96.41
CA ALA A 356 46.32 -68.63 -95.69
C ALA A 356 47.17 -68.36 -94.43
N ALA A 357 47.51 -67.11 -94.07
CA ALA A 357 48.49 -66.88 -93.01
C ALA A 357 48.07 -65.84 -91.97
N THR A 358 46.87 -66.00 -91.38
CA THR A 358 46.55 -65.52 -90.02
C THR A 358 45.24 -66.16 -89.52
N SER A 359 45.28 -67.46 -89.22
CA SER A 359 44.30 -68.12 -88.34
C SER A 359 45.04 -68.59 -87.07
N SER A 360 44.87 -67.93 -85.93
CA SER A 360 44.04 -68.34 -84.77
C SER A 360 44.74 -67.85 -83.46
N PRO A 361 44.11 -67.82 -82.25
CA PRO A 361 42.80 -68.33 -81.89
C PRO A 361 41.84 -67.31 -81.25
N THR A 362 40.57 -67.64 -81.42
CA THR A 362 39.46 -67.26 -80.55
C THR A 362 39.67 -67.80 -79.13
N ASN A 363 39.36 -66.99 -78.12
CA ASN A 363 39.04 -67.50 -76.80
C ASN A 363 37.75 -66.83 -76.32
N SER A 364 36.65 -67.54 -76.53
CA SER A 364 35.35 -67.28 -75.94
C SER A 364 35.17 -68.18 -74.72
N LYS A 365 34.99 -67.56 -73.55
CA LYS A 365 34.32 -68.06 -72.33
C LYS A 365 34.20 -66.80 -71.45
N GLY A 366 33.04 -66.24 -71.12
CA GLY A 366 31.70 -66.76 -71.05
C GLY A 366 31.10 -66.27 -69.72
N ARG A 367 29.82 -65.93 -69.76
CA ARG A 367 28.86 -65.95 -68.64
C ARG A 367 28.54 -64.62 -67.94
N ARG A 368 27.40 -64.07 -68.38
CA ARG A 368 26.42 -63.27 -67.64
C ARG A 368 26.29 -63.72 -66.17
N LYS A 369 26.15 -62.75 -65.26
CA LYS A 369 25.21 -62.78 -64.13
C LYS A 369 25.07 -61.37 -63.53
N SER A 370 23.99 -60.68 -63.86
CA SER A 370 23.18 -59.99 -62.84
C SER A 370 22.29 -61.08 -62.20
N PRO A 371 21.84 -60.99 -60.93
CA PRO A 371 20.98 -59.89 -60.48
C PRO A 371 21.10 -59.45 -58.98
N ALA A 372 20.40 -58.34 -58.69
CA ALA A 372 19.76 -57.93 -57.42
C ALA A 372 20.63 -57.61 -56.19
N ARG A 373 20.66 -56.34 -55.78
CA ARG A 373 19.68 -55.74 -54.85
C ARG A 373 19.72 -54.21 -54.95
#